data_AF-A0A969UMX7-F1
#
_entry.id   AF-A0A969UMX7-F1
#
_cell.length_a   1.000
_cell.length_b   1.000
_cell.length_c   1.000
_cell.angle_alpha   90.00
_cell.angle_beta   90.00
_cell.angle_gamma   90.00
#
_symmetry.space_group_name_H-M   'P 1'
#
loop_
_entity.id
_entity.type
_entity.pdbx_description
1 polymer ?
#
loop_
_entity_poly.entity_id
_entity_poly.type
_entity_poly.pdbx_seq_one_letter_code
_entity_poly.pdbx_strand_id
1 'polypeptide(L)'
;MIIIDSQAVQNTCNASIESKGFCFYKATNGIKRHLAVDTFGFPFFTHCTQANGTDDAGLLEMLTRNIDYFRSKPMNIPKVTILLDHGYHPDHLTQELEKVYRGIMRKIRFERSTKPSKQEKAAQGKSGFVPAIARWVSDHPSSNLGVAQIVIPLFEMFTRFVHFK
;
A
#
# COMPACT_ATOMS: atom_id res chain seq x y z
N MET A 1 -6.66 -1.30 11.28
CA MET A 1 -6.44 -0.51 10.05
C MET A 1 -5.57 -1.35 9.13
N ILE A 2 -5.85 -1.31 7.83
CA ILE A 2 -5.05 -1.96 6.78
C ILE A 2 -4.49 -0.83 5.92
N ILE A 3 -3.19 -0.85 5.69
CA ILE A 3 -2.47 0.11 4.86
C ILE A 3 -2.15 -0.62 3.56
N ILE A 4 -2.48 0.00 2.43
CA ILE A 4 -2.24 -0.60 1.13
C ILE A 4 -1.40 0.34 0.28
N ASP A 5 -0.34 -0.22 -0.28
CA ASP A 5 0.51 0.44 -1.24
C ASP A 5 0.87 -0.53 -2.37
N SER A 6 1.29 0.03 -3.49
CA SER A 6 1.78 -0.74 -4.63
C SER A 6 3.17 -0.31 -5.06
N GLN A 7 3.95 -1.28 -5.50
CA GLN A 7 5.33 -1.05 -5.89
C GLN A 7 5.67 -1.81 -7.15
N ALA A 8 6.07 -1.06 -8.18
CA ALA A 8 6.71 -1.63 -9.36
C ALA A 8 8.15 -2.03 -9.01
N VAL A 9 8.50 -3.28 -9.32
CA VAL A 9 9.81 -3.86 -9.05
C VAL A 9 10.39 -4.48 -10.31
N GLN A 10 11.71 -4.37 -10.46
CA GLN A 10 12.40 -5.09 -11.51
C GLN A 10 12.29 -6.59 -11.26
N ASN A 11 12.10 -7.34 -12.33
CA ASN A 11 11.98 -8.78 -12.23
C ASN A 11 13.36 -9.45 -12.16
N THR A 12 13.44 -10.59 -11.46
CA THR A 12 14.56 -11.51 -11.63
C THR A 12 14.36 -12.29 -12.94
N CYS A 13 15.42 -12.91 -13.46
CA CYS A 13 15.46 -13.57 -14.76
C CYS A 13 14.39 -14.67 -14.98
N ASN A 14 13.77 -15.21 -13.93
CA ASN A 14 12.90 -16.39 -13.99
C ASN A 14 11.41 -16.12 -14.21
N ALA A 15 10.95 -14.88 -14.21
CA ALA A 15 9.54 -14.60 -14.48
C ALA A 15 9.22 -14.66 -15.97
N SER A 16 8.06 -15.24 -16.31
CA SER A 16 7.57 -15.36 -17.69
C SER A 16 7.39 -13.99 -18.34
N ILE A 17 7.55 -13.92 -19.66
CA ILE A 17 7.33 -12.68 -20.44
C ILE A 17 5.90 -12.17 -20.24
N GLU A 18 4.92 -13.07 -20.17
CA GLU A 18 3.50 -12.77 -19.95
C GLU A 18 3.22 -12.08 -18.61
N SER A 19 4.08 -12.28 -17.60
CA SER A 19 3.91 -11.65 -16.28
C SER A 19 4.54 -10.26 -16.19
N LYS A 20 5.27 -9.80 -17.23
CA LYS A 20 6.02 -8.55 -17.21
C LYS A 20 5.22 -7.41 -17.87
N GLY A 21 5.42 -6.20 -17.35
CA GLY A 21 4.98 -4.95 -17.97
C GLY A 21 6.00 -3.84 -17.72
N PHE A 22 5.85 -2.71 -18.43
CA PHE A 22 6.70 -1.55 -18.21
C PHE A 22 5.98 -0.48 -17.38
N CYS A 23 6.58 -0.10 -16.24
CA CYS A 23 6.11 1.02 -15.44
C CYS A 23 6.85 2.30 -15.87
N PHE A 24 6.15 3.21 -16.55
CA PHE A 24 6.71 4.49 -16.97
C PHE A 24 7.20 5.34 -15.79
N TYR A 25 6.45 5.36 -14.69
CA TYR A 25 6.79 6.18 -13.52
C TYR A 25 8.14 5.80 -12.88
N LYS A 26 8.48 4.51 -12.90
CA LYS A 26 9.74 3.99 -12.35
C LYS A 26 10.75 3.58 -13.44
N ALA A 27 10.42 3.80 -14.72
CA ALA A 27 11.16 3.33 -15.88
C ALA A 27 11.64 1.87 -15.73
N THR A 28 10.78 1.00 -15.20
CA THR A 28 11.14 -0.37 -14.79
C THR A 28 10.32 -1.40 -15.53
N ASN A 29 10.98 -2.40 -16.12
CA ASN A 29 10.35 -3.61 -16.65
C ASN A 29 10.21 -4.66 -15.55
N GLY A 30 8.99 -5.06 -15.25
CA GLY A 30 8.77 -6.12 -14.27
C GLY A 30 7.32 -6.27 -13.84
N ILE A 31 7.13 -6.49 -12.54
CA ILE A 31 5.82 -6.68 -11.90
C ILE A 31 5.51 -5.51 -10.98
N LYS A 32 4.23 -5.31 -10.68
CA LYS A 32 3.78 -4.44 -9.60
C LYS A 32 3.18 -5.29 -8.51
N ARG A 33 3.72 -5.16 -7.29
CA ARG A 33 3.24 -5.88 -6.11
C ARG A 33 2.35 -4.93 -5.32
N HIS A 34 1.19 -5.43 -4.90
CA HIS A 34 0.23 -4.76 -4.04
C HIS A 34 0.29 -5.46 -2.69
N LEU A 35 0.59 -4.70 -1.63
CA LEU A 35 0.76 -5.22 -0.28
C LEU A 35 -0.26 -4.56 0.64
N ALA A 36 -1.07 -5.37 1.31
CA ALA A 36 -1.97 -4.93 2.37
C ALA A 36 -1.41 -5.38 3.71
N VAL A 37 -1.06 -4.44 4.59
CA VAL A 37 -0.46 -4.70 5.90
C VAL A 37 -1.23 -3.98 7.01
N ASP A 38 -1.10 -4.41 8.27
CA ASP A 38 -1.58 -3.60 9.38
C ASP A 38 -0.55 -2.58 9.89
N THR A 39 -0.91 -1.91 10.97
CA THR A 39 -0.07 -0.94 11.69
C THR A 39 1.18 -1.53 12.33
N PHE A 40 1.25 -2.85 12.48
CA PHE A 40 2.42 -3.55 13.00
C PHE A 40 3.27 -4.16 11.87
N GLY A 41 2.87 -3.96 10.61
CA GLY A 41 3.55 -4.50 9.44
C GLY A 41 3.22 -5.96 9.15
N PHE A 42 2.20 -6.55 9.78
CA PHE A 42 1.77 -7.91 9.46
C PHE A 42 1.05 -7.94 8.11
N PRO A 43 1.48 -8.80 7.17
CA PRO A 43 0.84 -8.89 5.86
C PRO A 43 -0.54 -9.58 5.96
N PHE A 44 -1.57 -8.92 5.43
CA PHE A 44 -2.91 -9.47 5.23
C PHE A 44 -3.04 -10.09 3.86
N PHE A 45 -2.82 -9.29 2.82
CA PHE A 45 -2.99 -9.68 1.43
C PHE A 45 -1.79 -9.26 0.60
N THR A 46 -1.44 -10.09 -0.36
CA THR A 46 -0.42 -9.82 -1.35
C THR A 46 -0.97 -10.15 -2.72
N HIS A 47 -0.81 -9.26 -3.69
CA HIS A 47 -1.21 -9.50 -5.08
C HIS A 47 -0.16 -8.95 -6.03
N CYS A 48 0.04 -9.60 -7.17
CA CYS A 48 0.99 -9.16 -8.18
C CYS A 48 0.25 -8.96 -9.51
N THR A 49 0.50 -7.82 -10.14
CA THR A 49 0.06 -7.51 -11.51
C THR A 49 1.28 -7.24 -12.39
N GLN A 50 1.07 -7.15 -13.69
CA GLN A 50 2.08 -6.56 -14.58
C GLN A 50 2.38 -5.10 -14.16
N ALA A 51 3.60 -4.61 -14.39
CA ALA A 51 3.99 -3.29 -13.87
C ALA A 51 3.33 -2.09 -14.57
N ASN A 52 2.74 -2.30 -15.74
CA ASN A 52 1.91 -1.32 -16.46
C ASN A 52 0.47 -1.24 -15.92
N GLY A 53 0.02 -2.20 -15.11
CA GLY A 53 -1.30 -2.18 -14.49
C GLY A 53 -1.48 -0.99 -13.55
N THR A 54 -2.71 -0.48 -13.44
CA THR A 54 -3.00 0.65 -12.54
C THR A 54 -3.07 0.19 -11.08
N ASP A 55 -2.85 1.13 -10.16
CA ASP A 55 -2.88 0.84 -8.72
C ASP A 55 -4.30 0.46 -8.28
N ASP A 56 -5.32 1.16 -8.78
CA ASP A 56 -6.72 0.85 -8.52
C ASP A 56 -7.10 -0.55 -9.02
N ALA A 57 -6.71 -0.93 -10.24
CA ALA A 57 -7.03 -2.25 -10.79
C ALA A 57 -6.43 -3.37 -9.94
N GLY A 58 -5.15 -3.25 -9.57
CA GLY A 58 -4.50 -4.23 -8.71
C GLY A 58 -5.09 -4.30 -7.31
N LEU A 59 -5.50 -3.17 -6.73
CA LEU A 59 -6.20 -3.14 -5.46
C LEU A 59 -7.58 -3.83 -5.56
N LEU A 60 -8.35 -3.55 -6.61
CA LEU A 60 -9.65 -4.18 -6.85
C LEU A 60 -9.52 -5.69 -6.99
N GLU A 61 -8.56 -6.16 -7.78
CA GLU A 61 -8.29 -7.60 -7.92
C GLU A 61 -7.92 -8.23 -6.58
N MET A 62 -7.03 -7.60 -5.81
CA MET A 62 -6.58 -8.10 -4.51
C MET A 62 -7.75 -8.21 -3.51
N LEU A 63 -8.58 -7.17 -3.40
CA LEU A 63 -9.71 -7.17 -2.48
C LEU A 63 -10.83 -8.11 -2.94
N THR A 64 -11.06 -8.23 -4.24
CA THR A 64 -12.04 -9.15 -4.83
C THR A 64 -11.66 -10.60 -4.59
N ARG A 65 -10.38 -10.97 -4.79
CA ARG A 65 -9.86 -12.32 -4.49
C ARG A 65 -9.99 -12.69 -3.01
N ASN A 66 -9.95 -11.70 -2.13
CA ASN A 66 -10.03 -11.88 -0.68
C ASN A 66 -11.38 -11.43 -0.10
N ILE A 67 -12.44 -11.36 -0.91
CA ILE A 67 -13.71 -10.77 -0.48
C ILE A 67 -14.35 -11.51 0.71
N ASP A 68 -14.12 -12.82 0.81
CA ASP A 68 -14.66 -13.66 1.87
C ASP A 68 -14.12 -13.30 3.25
N TYR A 69 -12.91 -12.73 3.35
CA TYR A 69 -12.39 -12.16 4.60
C TYR A 69 -13.30 -11.04 5.12
N PHE A 70 -13.85 -10.21 4.24
CA PHE A 70 -14.75 -9.12 4.63
C PHE A 70 -16.18 -9.63 4.89
N ARG A 71 -16.62 -10.67 4.18
CA ARG A 71 -17.93 -11.30 4.39
C ARG A 71 -18.02 -12.01 5.74
N SER A 72 -16.96 -12.71 6.14
CA SER A 72 -16.93 -13.49 7.39
C SER A 72 -16.90 -12.63 8.65
N LYS A 73 -16.43 -11.39 8.56
CA LYS A 73 -16.45 -10.46 9.70
C LYS A 73 -17.89 -10.22 10.15
N PRO A 74 -18.17 -10.18 11.47
CA PRO A 74 -19.52 -9.85 11.93
C PRO A 74 -19.86 -8.37 11.65
N MET A 75 -21.13 -8.00 11.72
CA MET A 75 -21.58 -6.62 11.44
C MET A 75 -21.45 -5.67 12.65
N ASN A 76 -21.29 -6.21 13.85
CA ASN A 76 -21.24 -5.48 15.12
C ASN A 76 -19.82 -5.04 15.53
N ILE A 77 -18.86 -5.07 14.60
CA ILE A 77 -17.49 -4.60 14.84
C ILE A 77 -17.23 -3.30 14.06
N PRO A 78 -16.29 -2.46 14.51
CA PRO A 78 -15.88 -1.29 13.76
C PRO A 78 -15.44 -1.63 12.33
N LYS A 79 -15.77 -0.74 11.39
CA LYS A 79 -15.33 -0.87 10.00
C LYS A 79 -13.81 -0.97 9.92
N VAL A 80 -13.32 -1.86 9.07
CA VAL A 80 -11.90 -1.94 8.72
C VAL A 80 -11.53 -0.69 7.92
N THR A 81 -10.71 0.18 8.49
CA THR A 81 -10.09 1.28 7.75
C THR A 81 -9.08 0.72 6.76
N ILE A 82 -9.22 1.06 5.48
CA ILE A 82 -8.21 0.87 4.44
C ILE A 82 -7.59 2.24 4.15
N LEU A 83 -6.33 2.40 4.54
CA LEU A 83 -5.55 3.61 4.33
C LEU A 83 -4.82 3.53 2.98
N LEU A 84 -5.08 4.50 2.12
CA LEU A 84 -4.54 4.58 0.76
C LEU A 84 -3.69 5.85 0.56
N ASP A 85 -2.71 5.79 -0.34
CA ASP A 85 -2.04 7.00 -0.85
C ASP A 85 -2.96 7.75 -1.83
N HIS A 86 -2.58 8.98 -2.17
CA HIS A 86 -3.32 9.88 -3.07
C HIS A 86 -3.42 9.38 -4.51
N GLY A 87 -2.63 8.39 -4.92
CA GLY A 87 -2.72 7.78 -6.24
C GLY A 87 -3.97 6.94 -6.47
N TYR A 88 -4.67 6.55 -5.38
CA TYR A 88 -5.88 5.75 -5.44
C TYR A 88 -7.15 6.61 -5.49
N HIS A 89 -8.22 6.07 -6.08
CA HIS A 89 -9.49 6.77 -6.26
C HIS A 89 -10.63 6.07 -5.48
N PRO A 90 -10.87 6.42 -4.20
CA PRO A 90 -11.85 5.76 -3.34
C PRO A 90 -13.27 5.68 -3.92
N ASP A 91 -13.71 6.70 -4.67
CA ASP A 91 -15.06 6.71 -5.25
C ASP A 91 -15.20 5.63 -6.33
N HIS A 92 -14.23 5.54 -7.23
CA HIS A 92 -14.17 4.48 -8.24
C HIS A 92 -14.04 3.10 -7.60
N LEU A 93 -13.15 2.95 -6.61
CA LEU A 93 -12.96 1.69 -5.88
C LEU A 93 -14.25 1.24 -5.18
N THR A 94 -14.98 2.18 -4.59
CA THR A 94 -16.26 1.91 -3.93
C THR A 94 -17.28 1.37 -4.92
N GLN A 95 -17.46 2.06 -6.06
CA GLN A 95 -18.41 1.65 -7.10
C GLN A 95 -18.11 0.23 -7.62
N GLU A 96 -16.85 -0.09 -7.88
CA GLU A 96 -16.48 -1.41 -8.39
C GLU A 96 -16.61 -2.51 -7.32
N LEU A 97 -16.21 -2.26 -6.08
CA LEU A 97 -16.33 -3.25 -5.01
C LEU A 97 -17.80 -3.53 -4.64
N GLU A 98 -18.69 -2.55 -4.73
CA GLU A 98 -20.12 -2.76 -4.48
C GLU A 98 -20.79 -3.67 -5.52
N LYS A 99 -20.26 -3.73 -6.75
CA LYS A 99 -20.71 -4.71 -7.77
C LYS A 99 -20.37 -6.14 -7.36
N VAL A 100 -19.24 -6.34 -6.68
CA VAL A 100 -18.77 -7.66 -6.20
C VAL A 100 -19.46 -8.06 -4.89
N TYR A 101 -19.56 -7.11 -3.96
CA TYR A 101 -20.22 -7.31 -2.67
C TYR A 101 -20.92 -6.01 -2.26
N ARG A 102 -22.23 -5.95 -2.55
CA ARG A 102 -23.10 -4.78 -2.28
C ARG A 102 -23.03 -4.26 -0.85
N GLY A 103 -22.69 -5.10 0.12
CA GLY A 103 -22.57 -4.72 1.53
C GLY A 103 -21.18 -4.28 1.99
N ILE A 104 -20.19 -4.20 1.08
CA ILE A 104 -18.77 -4.02 1.44
C ILE A 104 -18.50 -2.73 2.22
N MET A 105 -19.15 -1.62 1.85
CA MET A 105 -18.96 -0.32 2.54
C MET A 105 -19.53 -0.29 3.96
N ARG A 106 -20.27 -1.32 4.38
CA ARG A 106 -20.63 -1.53 5.79
C ARG A 106 -19.53 -2.22 6.58
N LYS A 107 -18.59 -2.90 5.90
CA LYS A 107 -17.45 -3.61 6.50
C LYS A 107 -16.17 -2.79 6.48
N ILE A 108 -15.98 -1.98 5.44
CA ILE A 108 -14.75 -1.22 5.23
C ILE A 108 -15.04 0.28 5.10
N ARG A 109 -14.00 1.09 5.26
CA ARG A 109 -13.99 2.49 4.86
C ARG A 109 -12.62 2.84 4.29
N PHE A 110 -12.59 3.69 3.27
CA PHE A 110 -11.34 4.23 2.75
C PHE A 110 -10.97 5.51 3.48
N GLU A 111 -9.70 5.65 3.84
CA GLU A 111 -9.10 6.88 4.32
C GLU A 111 -7.87 7.18 3.46
N ARG A 112 -7.60 8.46 3.19
CA ARG A 112 -6.40 8.88 2.47
C ARG A 112 -5.34 9.35 3.47
N SER A 113 -4.09 8.93 3.24
CA SER A 113 -2.96 9.42 4.04
C SER A 113 -2.82 10.94 3.90
N THR A 114 -2.57 11.66 4.99
CA THR A 114 -2.39 13.12 4.95
C THR A 114 -1.08 13.46 4.25
N LYS A 115 -1.15 14.07 3.06
CA LYS A 115 0.04 14.54 2.34
C LYS A 115 0.11 16.05 2.47
N PRO A 116 1.07 16.60 3.24
CA PRO A 116 1.20 18.05 3.36
C PRO A 116 1.45 18.67 1.99
N SER A 117 0.70 19.71 1.68
CA SER A 117 0.76 20.46 0.43
C SER A 117 2.11 21.16 0.29
N LYS A 118 2.46 21.59 -0.93
CA LYS A 118 3.71 22.35 -1.16
C LYS A 118 3.75 23.63 -0.32
N GLN A 119 2.60 24.29 -0.14
CA GLN A 119 2.47 25.52 0.63
C GLN A 119 2.62 25.25 2.14
N GLU A 120 2.05 24.17 2.65
CA GLU A 120 2.21 23.75 4.05
C GLU A 120 3.66 23.34 4.36
N LYS A 121 4.34 22.68 3.42
CA LYS A 121 5.77 22.36 3.54
C LYS A 121 6.64 23.62 3.57
N ALA A 122 6.32 24.60 2.71
CA ALA A 122 7.02 25.89 2.67
C ALA A 122 6.78 26.70 3.95
N ALA A 123 5.55 26.73 4.48
CA ALA A 123 5.20 27.40 5.73
C ALA A 123 5.88 26.75 6.96
N GLN A 124 6.14 25.44 6.92
CA GLN A 124 6.88 24.72 7.96
C GLN A 124 8.41 24.84 7.82
N GLY A 125 8.91 25.58 6.81
CA GLY A 125 10.35 25.70 6.53
C GLY A 125 11.03 24.38 6.13
N LYS A 126 10.25 23.35 5.80
CA LYS A 126 10.79 22.02 5.46
C LYS A 126 11.02 21.92 3.96
N SER A 127 12.28 21.85 3.55
CA SER A 127 12.68 21.51 2.18
C SER A 127 12.93 20.00 2.07
N GLY A 128 12.61 19.41 0.91
CA GLY A 128 12.82 17.98 0.67
C GLY A 128 11.70 17.06 1.18
N PHE A 129 12.07 15.81 1.50
CA PHE A 129 11.13 14.78 1.94
C PHE A 129 10.71 15.03 3.40
N VAL A 130 9.43 15.33 3.59
CA VAL A 130 8.82 15.44 4.93
C VAL A 130 8.12 14.11 5.22
N PRO A 131 8.61 13.30 6.17
CA PRO A 131 7.92 12.08 6.58
C PRO A 131 6.58 12.49 7.20
N ALA A 132 5.49 12.02 6.59
CA ALA A 132 4.18 12.08 7.22
C ALA A 132 4.10 11.01 8.30
N ILE A 133 3.32 11.26 9.36
CA ILE A 133 3.20 10.37 10.55
C ILE A 133 2.73 8.95 10.17
N ALA A 134 2.20 8.75 8.96
CA ALA A 134 1.80 7.45 8.41
C ALA A 134 2.49 7.10 7.07
N ARG A 135 3.75 7.51 6.85
CA ARG A 135 4.50 7.15 5.64
C ARG A 135 5.42 5.96 5.90
N TRP A 136 5.17 4.88 5.18
CA TRP A 136 5.96 3.64 5.23
C TRP A 136 7.01 3.67 4.13
N VAL A 137 8.20 3.15 4.43
CA VAL A 137 9.29 3.00 3.47
C VAL A 137 9.54 1.51 3.33
N SER A 138 9.18 0.95 2.17
CA SER A 138 9.60 -0.38 1.80
C SER A 138 11.02 -0.29 1.25
N ASP A 139 11.99 -0.78 2.00
CA ASP A 139 13.39 -0.83 1.55
C ASP A 139 13.66 -2.10 0.72
N HIS A 140 14.62 -2.01 -0.19
CA HIS A 140 14.99 -3.09 -1.10
C HIS A 140 16.28 -3.77 -0.61
N PRO A 141 16.22 -4.93 0.06
CA PRO A 141 17.40 -5.78 0.12
C PRO A 141 17.68 -6.33 -1.28
N SER A 142 18.93 -6.21 -1.72
CA SER A 142 19.41 -6.66 -3.04
C SER A 142 19.43 -8.19 -3.22
N SER A 143 19.03 -8.96 -2.20
CA SER A 143 19.14 -10.42 -2.18
C SER A 143 17.80 -11.12 -1.94
N ASN A 144 17.38 -11.86 -2.97
CA ASN A 144 16.52 -13.04 -2.98
C ASN A 144 15.09 -13.00 -2.36
N LEU A 145 14.23 -13.77 -3.04
CA LEU A 145 12.81 -14.01 -2.78
C LEU A 145 12.43 -14.07 -1.29
N GLY A 146 11.34 -13.37 -0.94
CA GLY A 146 10.47 -13.74 0.18
C GLY A 146 10.31 -12.69 1.28
N VAL A 147 11.22 -11.73 1.40
CA VAL A 147 11.16 -10.73 2.48
C VAL A 147 11.24 -9.33 1.90
N ALA A 148 10.08 -8.74 1.61
CA ALA A 148 9.98 -7.29 1.64
C ALA A 148 10.12 -6.89 3.11
N GLN A 149 11.26 -6.29 3.48
CA GLN A 149 11.43 -5.77 4.82
C GLN A 149 10.68 -4.44 4.88
N ILE A 150 9.47 -4.48 5.44
CA ILE A 150 8.71 -3.27 5.72
C ILE A 150 9.41 -2.58 6.88
N VAL A 151 10.19 -1.54 6.57
CA VAL A 151 10.81 -0.71 7.58
C VAL A 151 9.73 0.24 8.07
N ILE A 152 9.18 -0.06 9.24
CA ILE A 152 8.34 0.87 9.99
C ILE A 152 9.30 1.92 10.56
N PRO A 153 9.26 3.20 10.15
CA PRO A 153 9.81 4.23 11.01
C PRO A 153 8.86 4.33 12.20
N LEU A 154 9.11 3.51 13.22
CA LEU A 154 8.58 3.70 14.56
C LEU A 154 9.18 5.01 15.09
N PHE A 155 8.59 6.14 14.70
CA PHE A 155 9.11 7.48 14.99
C PHE A 155 8.99 7.85 16.49
N GLU A 156 8.73 6.89 17.38
CA GLU A 156 8.76 7.07 18.83
C GLU A 156 9.48 5.95 19.62
N MET A 157 10.35 5.13 19.01
CA MET A 157 11.14 4.17 19.80
C MET A 157 12.62 4.06 19.44
N PHE A 158 13.15 4.96 18.61
CA PHE A 158 14.59 4.98 18.28
C PHE A 158 15.27 6.34 18.46
N THR A 159 14.66 7.28 19.19
CA THR A 159 15.30 8.51 19.67
C THR A 159 15.83 8.40 21.11
N ARG A 160 16.07 7.19 21.62
CA ARG A 160 16.71 6.98 22.94
C ARG A 160 17.88 6.01 23.01
N PHE A 161 18.41 5.51 21.88
CA PHE A 161 19.56 4.57 21.93
C PHE A 161 20.77 4.91 21.06
N VAL A 162 20.89 6.14 20.55
CA VAL A 162 22.15 6.64 19.98
C VAL A 162 22.48 8.00 20.55
N HIS A 163 22.61 8.05 21.87
CA HIS A 163 23.43 9.02 22.63
C HIS A 163 24.00 8.24 23.80
N PHE A 164 25.01 7.38 23.55
CA PHE A 164 26.05 7.07 24.51
C PHE A 164 27.22 6.37 23.78
N LYS A 165 28.33 7.10 23.80
CA LYS A 165 29.68 6.81 23.29
C LYS A 165 29.90 6.98 21.79
#